data_AF-A0A919LIF0-F1
#
_entry.id   AF-A0A919LIF0-F1
#
_cell.length_a   1.000
_cell.length_b   1.000
_cell.length_c   1.000
_cell.angle_alpha   90.00
_cell.angle_beta   90.00
_cell.angle_gamma   90.00
#
_symmetry.space_group_name_H-M   'P 1'
#
loop_
_entity.id
_entity.type
_entity.pdbx_description
1 polymer ?
#
loop_
_entity_poly.entity_id
_entity_poly.type
_entity_poly.pdbx_seq_one_letter_code
_entity_poly.pdbx_strand_id
1 'polypeptide(L)'
;MGLLLVVAMVVAYWLLPLDGLGPRHPGLSWTVFVAGLAVVAVLLVWEILAVLTERPESRPGLVIPLLVCLTTLIFATTYFALAKQPGELRGLHTRLDALYFTLVTLSTIGYGDIAPIGQSARLVAVIQILYTFVFLTASTTALSRYVKARFGA
;
A
#
# COMPACT_ATOMS: atom_id res chain seq x y z
N MET A 1 -3.38 12.60 16.66
CA MET A 1 -3.68 11.14 16.68
C MET A 1 -3.28 10.45 15.36
N GLY A 2 -3.87 10.79 14.20
CA GLY A 2 -3.60 10.09 12.93
C GLY A 2 -2.13 10.09 12.47
N LEU A 3 -1.43 11.22 12.58
CA LEU A 3 0.00 11.30 12.24
C LEU A 3 0.86 10.35 13.09
N LEU A 4 0.57 10.21 14.38
CA LEU A 4 1.29 9.31 15.27
C LEU A 4 1.11 7.84 14.84
N LEU A 5 -0.08 7.48 14.37
CA LEU A 5 -0.35 6.13 13.85
C LEU A 5 0.40 5.88 12.55
N VAL A 6 0.44 6.84 11.62
CA VAL A 6 1.24 6.73 10.39
C VAL A 6 2.72 6.54 10.72
N VAL A 7 3.26 7.36 11.63
CA VAL A 7 4.65 7.23 12.08
C VAL A 7 4.86 5.87 12.73
N ALA A 8 3.96 5.42 13.60
CA ALA A 8 4.04 4.10 14.23
C ALA A 8 4.03 2.96 13.20
N MET A 9 3.22 3.05 12.13
CA MET A 9 3.19 2.05 11.06
C MET A 9 4.48 2.04 10.25
N VAL A 10 5.02 3.21 9.90
CA VAL A 10 6.31 3.31 9.21
C VAL A 10 7.44 2.77 10.08
N VAL A 11 7.44 3.06 11.38
CA VAL A 11 8.40 2.47 12.33
C VAL A 11 8.22 0.96 12.43
N ALA A 12 6.99 0.47 12.47
CA ALA A 12 6.69 -0.97 12.49
C ALA A 12 7.22 -1.70 11.25
N TYR A 13 7.26 -1.05 10.08
CA TYR A 13 7.88 -1.61 8.88
C TYR A 13 9.38 -1.87 9.04
N TRP A 14 10.09 -1.01 9.79
CA TRP A 14 11.50 -1.24 10.13
C TRP A 14 11.67 -2.34 11.17
N LEU A 15 10.73 -2.47 12.10
CA LEU A 15 10.74 -3.50 13.15
C LEU A 15 10.29 -4.88 12.64
N LEU A 16 9.60 -4.95 11.51
CA LEU A 16 9.10 -6.21 10.97
C LEU A 16 10.29 -7.13 10.62
N PRO A 17 10.31 -8.39 11.12
CA PRO A 17 11.32 -9.36 10.75
C PRO A 17 11.06 -9.87 9.33
N LEU A 18 11.50 -9.10 8.33
CA LEU A 18 11.34 -9.43 6.90
C LEU A 18 12.21 -10.62 6.47
N ASP A 19 13.03 -11.17 7.35
CA ASP A 19 13.96 -12.25 7.05
C ASP A 19 13.26 -13.59 6.80
N GLY A 20 12.06 -13.77 7.36
CA GLY A 20 11.19 -14.92 7.12
C GLY A 20 10.42 -14.88 5.80
N LEU A 21 10.30 -13.69 5.18
CA LEU A 21 9.63 -13.48 3.88
C LEU A 21 10.65 -13.51 2.74
N GLY A 22 10.25 -14.09 1.61
CA GLY A 22 11.07 -14.20 0.40
C GLY A 22 11.21 -15.63 -0.13
N PRO A 23 12.22 -15.90 -0.97
CA PRO A 23 12.33 -17.15 -1.75
C PRO A 23 12.37 -18.45 -0.94
N ARG A 24 12.76 -18.39 0.35
CA ARG A 24 12.83 -19.58 1.22
C ARG A 24 11.43 -20.13 1.57
N HIS A 25 10.42 -19.26 1.64
CA HIS A 25 9.03 -19.62 1.94
C HIS A 25 8.08 -18.89 0.98
N PRO A 26 8.04 -19.29 -0.31
CA PRO A 26 7.27 -18.58 -1.33
C PRO A 26 5.77 -18.64 -1.05
N GLY A 27 5.25 -19.81 -0.61
CA GLY A 27 3.84 -19.98 -0.28
C GLY A 27 3.38 -19.03 0.83
N LEU A 28 4.12 -18.94 1.93
CA LEU A 28 3.83 -18.04 3.04
C LEU A 28 3.89 -16.56 2.62
N SER A 29 4.87 -16.20 1.79
CA SER A 29 5.04 -14.81 1.34
C SER A 29 3.85 -14.35 0.50
N TRP A 30 3.40 -15.19 -0.44
CA TRP A 30 2.23 -14.89 -1.27
C TRP A 30 0.93 -14.90 -0.47
N THR A 31 0.76 -15.83 0.48
CA THR A 31 -0.46 -15.85 1.31
C THR A 31 -0.55 -14.62 2.20
N VAL A 32 0.54 -14.21 2.85
CA VAL A 32 0.59 -12.98 3.66
C VAL A 32 0.32 -11.74 2.80
N PHE A 33 0.91 -11.67 1.61
CA PHE A 33 0.67 -10.55 0.68
C PHE A 33 -0.80 -10.47 0.26
N VAL A 34 -1.38 -11.57 -0.22
CA VAL A 34 -2.76 -11.63 -0.69
C VAL A 34 -3.74 -11.39 0.47
N ALA A 35 -3.50 -11.99 1.64
CA ALA A 35 -4.32 -11.77 2.82
C ALA A 35 -4.27 -10.31 3.28
N GLY A 36 -3.08 -9.72 3.35
CA GLY A 36 -2.90 -8.31 3.70
C GLY A 36 -3.63 -7.38 2.72
N LEU A 37 -3.47 -7.61 1.41
CA LEU A 37 -4.14 -6.82 0.39
C LEU A 37 -5.66 -6.99 0.44
N ALA A 38 -6.16 -8.21 0.65
CA ALA A 38 -7.58 -8.49 0.78
C ALA A 38 -8.18 -7.81 2.01
N VAL A 39 -7.50 -7.85 3.16
CA VAL A 39 -7.93 -7.15 4.38
C VAL A 39 -8.03 -5.64 4.11
N VAL A 40 -6.99 -5.03 3.53
CA VAL A 40 -7.03 -3.59 3.23
C VAL A 40 -8.12 -3.25 2.21
N ALA A 41 -8.30 -4.06 1.17
CA ALA A 41 -9.36 -3.86 0.18
C ALA A 41 -10.75 -3.95 0.81
N VAL A 42 -11.00 -4.95 1.69
CA VAL A 42 -12.26 -5.09 2.42
C VAL A 42 -12.50 -3.90 3.34
N LEU A 43 -11.48 -3.45 4.09
CA LEU A 43 -11.58 -2.28 4.95
C LEU A 43 -11.87 -1.00 4.15
N LEU A 44 -11.24 -0.84 2.98
CA LEU A 44 -11.51 0.29 2.09
C LEU A 44 -12.93 0.26 1.53
N VAL A 45 -13.38 -0.89 1.05
CA VAL A 45 -14.75 -1.05 0.55
C VAL A 45 -15.75 -0.80 1.67
N TRP A 46 -15.50 -1.32 2.87
CA TRP A 46 -16.34 -1.04 4.04
C TRP A 46 -16.37 0.45 4.39
N GLU A 47 -15.24 1.14 4.37
CA GLU A 47 -15.20 2.59 4.65
C GLU A 47 -15.94 3.38 3.55
N ILE A 48 -15.73 3.04 2.27
CA ILE A 48 -16.43 3.68 1.15
C ILE A 48 -17.94 3.46 1.29
N LEU A 49 -18.39 2.23 1.56
CA LEU A 49 -19.80 1.91 1.76
C LEU A 49 -20.36 2.60 3.01
N ALA A 50 -19.60 2.71 4.09
CA ALA A 50 -20.01 3.43 5.30
C ALA A 50 -20.20 4.93 5.04
N VAL A 51 -19.31 5.54 4.25
CA VAL A 51 -19.45 6.94 3.79
C VAL A 51 -20.66 7.11 2.86
N LEU A 52 -20.93 6.15 1.97
CA LEU A 52 -22.10 6.19 1.08
C LEU A 52 -23.43 5.95 1.81
N THR A 53 -23.41 5.17 2.90
CA THR A 53 -24.59 4.85 3.72
C THR A 53 -24.76 5.85 4.88
N GLU A 54 -24.03 6.98 4.85
CA GLU A 54 -24.06 8.04 5.86
C GLU A 54 -23.90 7.53 7.31
N ARG A 55 -23.08 6.49 7.53
CA ARG A 55 -22.93 5.94 8.87
C ARG A 55 -22.25 6.98 9.79
N PRO A 56 -22.86 7.35 10.93
CA PRO A 56 -22.37 8.42 11.82
C PRO A 56 -20.96 8.19 12.37
N GLU A 57 -20.51 6.93 12.42
CA GLU A 57 -19.22 6.54 12.99
C GLU A 57 -18.05 6.63 12.00
N SER A 58 -18.30 6.87 10.71
CA SER A 58 -17.26 6.88 9.69
C SER A 58 -16.32 8.06 9.88
N ARG A 59 -15.01 7.80 9.93
CA ARG A 59 -13.96 8.84 10.07
C ARG A 59 -13.06 8.83 8.84
N PRO A 60 -13.59 9.18 7.64
CA PRO A 60 -12.87 9.02 6.38
C PRO A 60 -11.57 9.83 6.35
N GLY A 61 -11.55 11.01 7.00
CA GLY A 61 -10.35 11.84 7.11
C GLY A 61 -9.18 11.21 7.88
N LEU A 62 -9.42 10.16 8.68
CA LEU A 62 -8.37 9.43 9.42
C LEU A 62 -8.15 8.03 8.86
N VAL A 63 -9.20 7.30 8.49
CA VAL A 63 -9.10 5.90 8.05
C VAL A 63 -8.45 5.79 6.67
N ILE A 64 -8.83 6.64 5.72
CA ILE A 64 -8.29 6.63 4.34
C ILE A 64 -6.75 6.77 4.32
N PRO A 65 -6.13 7.81 4.92
CA PRO A 65 -4.68 7.95 4.87
C PRO A 65 -3.95 6.79 5.58
N LEU A 66 -4.53 6.21 6.63
CA LEU A 66 -3.96 5.02 7.28
C LEU A 66 -4.00 3.81 6.37
N LEU A 67 -5.09 3.56 5.66
CA LEU A 67 -5.19 2.44 4.72
C LEU A 67 -4.25 2.62 3.51
N VAL A 68 -4.09 3.84 3.01
CA VAL A 68 -3.09 4.16 1.97
C VAL A 68 -1.67 3.92 2.48
N CYS A 69 -1.35 4.35 3.70
CA CYS A 69 -0.05 4.07 4.32
C CYS A 69 0.16 2.56 4.48
N LEU A 70 -0.84 1.83 4.98
CA LEU A 70 -0.75 0.37 5.18
C LEU A 70 -0.48 -0.36 3.87
N THR A 71 -1.23 -0.04 2.81
CA THR A 71 -1.04 -0.67 1.49
C THR A 71 0.35 -0.39 0.93
N THR A 72 0.85 0.84 1.12
CA THR A 72 2.20 1.23 0.69
C THR A 72 3.24 0.36 1.38
N LEU A 73 3.10 0.12 2.69
CA LEU A 73 4.02 -0.74 3.44
C LEU A 73 3.91 -2.21 3.02
N ILE A 74 2.71 -2.71 2.67
CA ILE A 74 2.53 -4.08 2.16
C ILE A 74 3.25 -4.28 0.82
N PHE A 75 3.08 -3.35 -0.13
CA PHE A 75 3.79 -3.41 -1.41
C PHE A 75 5.31 -3.26 -1.23
N ALA A 76 5.76 -2.31 -0.42
CA ALA A 76 7.18 -2.13 -0.12
C ALA A 76 7.81 -3.40 0.50
N THR A 77 7.09 -4.05 1.41
CA THR A 77 7.52 -5.32 2.00
C THR A 77 7.64 -6.42 0.94
N THR A 78 6.68 -6.48 0.03
CA THR A 78 6.63 -7.50 -1.03
C THR A 78 7.75 -7.30 -2.05
N TYR A 79 8.00 -6.08 -2.51
CA TYR A 79 9.14 -5.79 -3.38
C TYR A 79 10.48 -6.08 -2.71
N PHE A 80 10.64 -5.71 -1.44
CA PHE A 80 11.85 -6.03 -0.70
C PHE A 80 12.07 -7.55 -0.59
N ALA A 81 11.00 -8.33 -0.36
CA ALA A 81 11.07 -9.78 -0.32
C ALA A 81 11.40 -10.39 -1.70
N LEU A 82 10.84 -9.85 -2.78
CA LEU A 82 11.11 -10.28 -4.15
C LEU A 82 12.52 -9.90 -4.63
N ALA A 83 13.06 -8.76 -4.20
CA ALA A 83 14.42 -8.35 -4.55
C ALA A 83 15.50 -9.32 -4.03
N LYS A 84 15.18 -10.17 -3.05
CA LYS A 84 16.06 -11.27 -2.61
C LYS A 84 16.21 -12.37 -3.66
N GLN A 85 15.32 -12.43 -4.66
CA GLN A 85 15.44 -13.33 -5.81
C GLN A 85 16.21 -12.62 -6.94
N PRO A 86 17.35 -13.19 -7.38
CA PRO A 86 18.09 -12.61 -8.49
C PRO A 86 17.22 -12.51 -9.76
N GLY A 87 17.21 -11.33 -10.38
CA GLY A 87 16.48 -11.10 -11.63
C GLY A 87 15.01 -10.71 -11.48
N GLU A 88 14.49 -10.54 -10.26
CA GLU A 88 13.13 -10.01 -10.05
C GLU A 88 13.07 -8.48 -10.08
N LEU A 89 13.99 -7.79 -9.39
CA LEU A 89 14.09 -6.33 -9.37
C LEU A 89 15.49 -5.85 -9.70
N ARG A 90 15.58 -4.73 -10.42
CA ARG A 90 16.82 -4.00 -10.69
C ARG A 90 16.85 -2.73 -9.84
N GLY A 91 17.99 -2.45 -9.20
CA GLY A 91 18.23 -1.21 -8.45
C GLY A 91 17.65 -1.16 -7.04
N LEU A 92 17.02 -2.24 -6.55
CA LEU A 92 16.47 -2.32 -5.21
C LEU A 92 17.40 -3.14 -4.31
N HIS A 93 18.00 -2.50 -3.30
CA HIS A 93 18.94 -3.14 -2.37
C HIS A 93 18.53 -3.02 -0.89
N THR A 94 17.80 -1.96 -0.53
CA THR A 94 17.42 -1.67 0.86
C THR A 94 15.91 -1.63 1.06
N ARG A 95 15.48 -1.69 2.31
CA ARG A 95 14.07 -1.46 2.68
C ARG A 95 13.60 -0.05 2.31
N LEU A 96 14.50 0.93 2.38
CA LEU A 96 14.21 2.30 1.95
C LEU A 96 13.96 2.35 0.45
N ASP A 97 14.78 1.64 -0.36
CA ASP A 97 14.62 1.58 -1.80
C ASP A 97 13.26 0.98 -2.19
N ALA A 98 12.80 -0.04 -1.46
CA ALA A 98 11.48 -0.63 -1.68
C ALA A 98 10.33 0.33 -1.35
N LEU A 99 10.43 1.05 -0.23
CA LEU A 99 9.46 2.06 0.15
C LEU A 99 9.44 3.21 -0.87
N TYR A 100 10.62 3.68 -1.26
CA TYR A 100 10.82 4.70 -2.28
C TYR A 100 10.22 4.27 -3.63
N PHE A 101 10.55 3.06 -4.12
CA PHE A 101 9.98 2.52 -5.35
C PHE A 101 8.45 2.47 -5.29
N THR A 102 7.91 1.97 -4.18
CA THR A 102 6.45 1.88 -4.00
C THR A 102 5.79 3.25 -4.05
N LEU A 103 6.37 4.25 -3.39
CA LEU A 103 5.87 5.63 -3.39
C LEU A 103 5.99 6.26 -4.77
N VAL A 104 7.12 6.11 -5.45
CA VAL A 104 7.36 6.63 -6.81
C VAL A 104 6.39 6.02 -7.83
N THR A 105 6.05 4.74 -7.69
CA THR A 105 5.02 4.09 -8.50
C THR A 105 3.62 4.57 -8.13
N LEU A 106 3.30 4.67 -6.83
CA LEU A 106 2.00 5.14 -6.33
C LEU A 106 1.72 6.59 -6.78
N SER A 107 2.74 7.44 -6.74
CA SER A 107 2.66 8.84 -7.18
C SER A 107 2.80 8.99 -8.69
N THR A 108 2.94 7.89 -9.44
CA THR A 108 3.11 7.89 -10.91
C THR A 108 4.31 8.70 -11.40
N ILE A 109 5.34 8.92 -10.55
CA ILE A 109 6.54 9.69 -10.94
C ILE A 109 7.45 8.85 -11.83
N GLY A 110 7.71 7.59 -11.45
CA GLY A 110 8.42 6.62 -12.29
C GLY A 110 9.83 7.04 -12.74
N TYR A 111 10.72 7.42 -11.82
CA TYR A 111 12.10 7.85 -12.15
C TYR A 111 12.91 6.83 -12.98
N GLY A 112 12.58 5.53 -12.90
CA GLY A 112 13.20 4.47 -13.71
C GLY A 112 14.54 3.95 -13.19
N ASP A 113 14.97 4.43 -12.02
CA ASP A 113 16.12 3.95 -11.27
C ASP A 113 15.90 2.52 -10.70
N ILE A 114 14.67 2.24 -10.24
CA ILE A 114 14.24 0.91 -9.79
C ILE A 114 13.18 0.36 -10.74
N ALA A 115 13.31 -0.90 -11.15
CA ALA A 115 12.39 -1.53 -12.09
C ALA A 115 12.11 -3.02 -11.78
N PRO A 116 10.84 -3.47 -11.89
CA PRO A 116 10.48 -4.89 -11.85
C PRO A 116 10.81 -5.54 -13.20
N ILE A 117 11.75 -6.48 -13.21
CA ILE A 117 12.25 -7.14 -14.42
C ILE A 117 11.80 -8.61 -14.51
N GLY A 118 11.58 -9.27 -13.38
CA GLY A 118 11.09 -10.65 -13.31
C GLY A 118 9.57 -10.76 -13.35
N GLN A 119 9.07 -11.98 -13.53
CA GLN A 119 7.63 -12.25 -13.69
C GLN A 119 6.85 -11.94 -12.40
N SER A 120 7.40 -12.30 -11.24
CA SER A 120 6.75 -12.11 -9.95
C SER A 120 6.64 -10.63 -9.61
N ALA A 121 7.74 -9.88 -9.80
CA ALA A 121 7.79 -8.44 -9.57
C ALA A 121 6.88 -7.67 -10.54
N ARG A 122 6.82 -8.09 -11.81
CA ARG A 122 5.87 -7.51 -12.79
C ARG A 122 4.42 -7.75 -12.40
N LEU A 123 4.09 -8.96 -11.93
CA LEU A 123 2.74 -9.27 -11.44
C LEU A 123 2.36 -8.37 -10.26
N VAL A 124 3.25 -8.22 -9.27
CA VAL A 124 3.03 -7.32 -8.13
C VAL A 124 2.88 -5.86 -8.59
N ALA A 125 3.66 -5.41 -9.58
CA ALA A 125 3.53 -4.08 -10.15
C ALA A 125 2.19 -3.85 -10.85
N VAL A 126 1.71 -4.82 -11.64
CA VAL A 126 0.37 -4.77 -12.25
C VAL A 126 -0.71 -4.67 -11.16
N ILE A 127 -0.62 -5.49 -10.12
CA ILE A 127 -1.56 -5.44 -8.99
C ILE A 127 -1.50 -4.06 -8.30
N GLN A 128 -0.31 -3.51 -8.07
CA GLN A 128 -0.16 -2.18 -7.47
C GLN A 128 -0.79 -1.08 -8.33
N ILE A 129 -0.59 -1.12 -9.65
CA ILE A 129 -1.17 -0.14 -10.57
C ILE A 129 -2.70 -0.21 -10.54
N LEU A 130 -3.27 -1.42 -10.65
CA LEU A 130 -4.72 -1.63 -10.58
C LEU A 130 -5.28 -1.16 -9.23
N TYR A 131 -4.61 -1.51 -8.14
CA TYR A 131 -4.99 -1.09 -6.81
C TYR A 131 -4.97 0.44 -6.69
N THR A 132 -3.88 1.08 -7.12
CA THR A 132 -3.73 2.53 -7.07
C THR A 132 -4.84 3.20 -7.86
N PHE A 133 -5.11 2.73 -9.08
CA PHE A 133 -6.12 3.33 -9.94
C PHE A 133 -7.54 3.24 -9.34
N VAL A 134 -7.93 2.07 -8.83
CA VAL A 134 -9.26 1.84 -8.25
C VAL A 134 -9.42 2.57 -6.92
N PHE A 135 -8.49 2.34 -5.99
CA PHE A 135 -8.66 2.76 -4.61
C PHE A 135 -8.23 4.20 -4.35
N LEU A 136 -7.22 4.74 -5.06
CA LEU A 136 -6.81 6.15 -4.89
C LEU A 136 -7.86 7.10 -5.46
N THR A 137 -8.47 6.75 -6.59
CA THR A 137 -9.55 7.54 -7.20
C THR A 137 -10.79 7.57 -6.29
N ALA A 138 -11.17 6.41 -5.75
CA ALA A 138 -12.26 6.32 -4.77
C ALA A 138 -11.95 7.11 -3.50
N SER A 139 -10.72 7.02 -2.99
CA SER A 139 -10.26 7.74 -1.80
C SER A 139 -10.29 9.26 -1.99
N THR A 140 -9.84 9.75 -3.14
CA THR A 140 -9.87 11.18 -3.49
C THR A 140 -11.32 11.70 -3.53
N THR A 141 -12.24 10.91 -4.08
CA THR A 141 -13.67 11.26 -4.15
C THR A 141 -14.29 11.34 -2.75
N ALA A 142 -14.01 10.34 -1.90
CA ALA A 142 -14.49 10.31 -0.52
C ALA A 142 -13.95 11.49 0.30
N LEU A 143 -12.66 11.82 0.15
CA LEU A 143 -12.03 12.95 0.82
C LEU A 143 -12.62 14.28 0.35
N SER A 144 -12.85 14.46 -0.95
CA SER A 144 -13.47 15.66 -1.51
C SER A 144 -14.88 15.89 -0.94
N ARG A 145 -15.69 14.83 -0.81
CA ARG A 145 -17.01 14.89 -0.18
C ARG A 145 -16.92 15.29 1.30
N TYR A 146 -15.98 14.70 2.03
CA TYR A 146 -15.73 15.04 3.44
C TYR A 146 -15.34 16.52 3.62
N VAL A 147 -14.40 17.03 2.81
CA VAL A 147 -13.96 18.43 2.86
C VAL A 147 -15.11 19.37 2.53
N LYS A 148 -15.89 19.09 1.46
CA LYS A 148 -17.06 19.90 1.12
C LYS A 148 -18.12 19.92 2.22
N ALA A 149 -18.40 18.78 2.86
CA ALA A 149 -19.34 18.71 3.97
C ALA A 149 -18.87 19.49 5.22
N ARG A 150 -17.55 19.63 5.41
CA ARG A 150 -16.95 20.32 6.56
C ARG A 150 -16.83 21.84 6.37
N PHE A 151 -16.56 22.30 5.15
CA PHE A 151 -16.24 23.71 4.84
C PHE A 151 -17.27 24.42 3.95
N GLY A 152 -18.28 23.72 3.45
CA GLY A 152 -19.38 24.28 2.66
C GLY A 152 -20.58 24.79 3.48
N ALA A 153 -20.37 25.12 4.75
CA ALA A 153 -21.34 25.80 5.62
C ALA A 153 -20.99 27.28 5.73
#